data_AF-A0A952PLY8-F1
#
_entry.id   AF-A0A952PLY8-F1
#
_cell.length_a   1.000
_cell.length_b   1.000
_cell.length_c   1.000
_cell.angle_alpha   90.00
_cell.angle_beta   90.00
_cell.angle_gamma   90.00
#
_symmetry.space_group_name_H-M   'P 1'
#
loop_
_entity.id
_entity.type
_entity.pdbx_description
1 polymer ?
#
loop_
_entity_poly.entity_id
_entity_poly.type
_entity_poly.pdbx_seq_one_letter_code
_entity_poly.pdbx_strand_id
1 'polypeptide(L)'
;MKRRNKVIVVMSVLVCVFAVGVGALALTAADRIRAKFKRVQAAVTILGRKQIALNGVVQQITEFKKTLDKGDAVNAEKLLDQILARKEVVSIAAEISREPAASNRFNPPIQASDEPIDNTFSVPRPTEIQGYSDHMMEPCITLDGKYLMFNNSNEPGAKTHIHLCQRLDTNIFKYIGELPGTVSDSKDMAPSVDNAGNLYYTCLKSYDRDLKSLYVGKLKDESVTGVQEVPGDISPKVQTWINMDCCISADGKTLVVSRARFDFGSIHPAESALQMFVKGENGFALDPQSISVLKAVNSPALEYAPSLSADQLELYFTRAQRDLEGRLLMRILVSKRDKVSSPFGPPSVLGVIQGFVEAPTLPALNHELFFHKRDAEDGKFKIYRCERTR
;
A
#
# COMPACT_ATOMS: atom_id res chain seq x y z
N MET A 1 -7.23 29.39 15.02
CA MET A 1 -6.31 28.55 15.82
C MET A 1 -7.02 27.62 16.84
N LYS A 2 -7.87 28.11 17.76
CA LYS A 2 -8.49 27.28 18.83
C LYS A 2 -9.33 26.06 18.39
N ARG A 3 -9.95 26.06 17.18
CA ARG A 3 -10.79 24.94 16.70
C ARG A 3 -10.00 23.77 16.10
N ARG A 4 -8.86 24.03 15.44
CA ARG A 4 -8.00 23.00 14.83
C ARG A 4 -7.34 22.11 15.90
N ASN A 5 -7.01 22.70 17.05
CA ASN A 5 -6.46 21.96 18.21
C ASN A 5 -7.46 20.98 18.84
N LYS A 6 -8.77 21.25 18.77
CA LYS A 6 -9.80 20.34 19.32
C LYS A 6 -9.94 19.07 18.50
N VAL A 7 -9.85 19.15 17.17
CA VAL A 7 -9.89 17.96 16.29
C VAL A 7 -8.66 17.08 16.52
N ILE A 8 -7.48 17.70 16.67
CA ILE A 8 -6.23 16.99 16.99
C ILE A 8 -6.36 16.24 18.33
N VAL A 9 -6.85 16.89 19.39
CA VAL A 9 -7.05 16.27 20.71
C VAL A 9 -8.03 15.09 20.65
N VAL A 10 -9.12 15.20 19.90
CA VAL A 10 -10.09 14.10 19.73
C VAL A 10 -9.47 12.90 19.01
N MET A 11 -8.71 13.16 17.95
CA MET A 11 -8.02 12.10 17.21
C MET A 11 -6.92 11.44 18.07
N SER A 12 -6.20 12.20 18.90
CA SER A 12 -5.23 11.66 19.86
C SER A 12 -5.89 10.77 20.92
N VAL A 13 -7.06 11.17 21.45
CA VAL A 13 -7.83 10.32 22.40
C VAL A 13 -8.30 9.04 21.71
N LEU A 14 -8.78 9.11 20.47
CA LEU A 14 -9.23 7.94 19.71
C LEU A 14 -8.09 6.95 19.44
N VAL A 15 -6.87 7.42 19.16
CA VAL A 15 -5.67 6.58 18.96
C VAL A 15 -5.26 5.90 20.27
N CYS A 16 -5.26 6.62 21.40
CA CYS A 16 -4.86 6.05 22.70
C CYS A 16 -5.80 4.95 23.23
N VAL A 17 -7.07 4.93 22.82
CA VAL A 17 -8.02 3.88 23.23
C VAL A 17 -7.65 2.52 22.62
N PHE A 18 -7.02 2.52 21.44
CA PHE A 18 -6.74 1.29 20.70
C PHE A 18 -5.55 0.49 21.26
N ALA A 19 -4.63 1.16 21.96
CA ALA A 19 -3.36 0.57 22.39
C ALA A 19 -3.38 -0.15 23.76
N VAL A 20 -4.39 0.08 24.63
CA VAL A 20 -4.27 -0.29 26.07
C VAL A 20 -5.39 -1.23 26.60
N GLY A 21 -6.49 -1.47 25.88
CA GLY A 21 -7.72 -1.98 26.52
C GLY A 21 -8.28 -3.35 26.09
N VAL A 22 -7.49 -4.34 25.65
CA VAL A 22 -8.06 -5.62 25.14
C VAL A 22 -7.72 -6.86 25.99
N GLY A 23 -6.97 -6.71 27.08
CA GLY A 23 -6.38 -7.83 27.84
C GLY A 23 -7.32 -8.83 28.53
N ALA A 24 -8.65 -8.72 28.45
CA ALA A 24 -9.57 -9.66 29.09
C ALA A 24 -10.99 -9.73 28.47
N LEU A 25 -11.16 -9.37 27.18
CA LEU A 25 -12.47 -9.37 26.54
C LEU A 25 -12.76 -10.68 25.80
N ALA A 26 -13.99 -11.18 25.92
CA ALA A 26 -14.49 -12.19 25.00
C ALA A 26 -14.37 -11.65 23.57
N LEU A 27 -13.76 -12.42 22.65
CA LEU A 27 -13.43 -11.99 21.28
C LEU A 27 -14.61 -11.27 20.59
N THR A 28 -15.83 -11.76 20.80
CA THR A 28 -17.05 -11.21 20.19
C THR A 28 -17.39 -9.79 20.64
N ALA A 29 -17.11 -9.42 21.90
CA ALA A 29 -17.36 -8.06 22.40
C ALA A 29 -16.30 -7.08 21.89
N ALA A 30 -15.04 -7.51 21.83
CA ALA A 30 -13.95 -6.73 21.29
C ALA A 30 -14.19 -6.39 19.81
N ASP A 31 -14.66 -7.35 19.01
CA ASP A 31 -14.95 -7.13 17.59
C ASP A 31 -16.12 -6.15 17.37
N ARG A 32 -17.20 -6.26 18.15
CA ARG A 32 -18.32 -5.31 18.07
C ARG A 32 -17.90 -3.89 18.46
N ILE A 33 -17.14 -3.75 19.54
CA ILE A 33 -16.61 -2.46 19.98
C ILE A 33 -15.70 -1.87 18.90
N ARG A 34 -14.81 -2.67 18.32
CA ARG A 34 -13.90 -2.25 17.24
C ARG A 34 -14.67 -1.78 16.01
N ALA A 35 -15.68 -2.53 15.59
CA ALA A 35 -16.53 -2.16 14.44
C ALA A 35 -17.30 -0.86 14.69
N LYS A 36 -17.94 -0.70 15.86
CA LYS A 36 -18.67 0.52 16.24
C LYS A 36 -17.73 1.72 16.35
N PHE A 37 -16.55 1.53 16.92
CA PHE A 37 -15.55 2.57 17.07
C PHE A 37 -15.05 3.10 15.72
N LYS A 38 -14.77 2.21 14.76
CA LYS A 38 -14.42 2.61 13.37
C LYS A 38 -15.48 3.52 12.76
N ARG A 39 -16.77 3.22 12.97
CA ARG A 39 -17.89 4.06 12.50
C ARG A 39 -17.93 5.43 13.18
N VAL A 40 -17.75 5.47 14.51
CA VAL A 40 -17.66 6.74 15.27
C VAL A 40 -16.48 7.59 14.79
N GLN A 41 -15.31 6.98 14.58
CA GLN A 41 -14.11 7.66 14.11
C GLN A 41 -14.29 8.27 12.71
N ALA A 42 -14.89 7.53 11.78
CA ALA A 42 -15.21 8.03 10.45
C ALA A 42 -16.15 9.25 10.52
N ALA A 43 -17.23 9.16 11.30
CA ALA A 43 -18.19 10.25 11.46
C ALA A 43 -17.54 11.50 12.08
N VAL A 44 -16.73 11.34 13.13
CA VAL A 44 -16.02 12.44 13.80
C VAL A 44 -15.04 13.13 12.84
N THR A 45 -14.35 12.37 11.99
CA THR A 45 -13.43 12.91 10.99
C THR A 45 -14.17 13.83 10.02
N ILE A 46 -15.31 13.39 9.49
CA ILE A 46 -16.13 14.18 8.56
C ILE A 46 -16.70 15.42 9.26
N LEU A 47 -17.24 15.27 10.47
CA LEU A 47 -17.73 16.40 11.28
C LEU A 47 -16.61 17.44 11.49
N GLY A 48 -15.37 17.00 11.73
CA GLY A 48 -14.19 17.84 11.82
C GLY A 48 -13.87 18.60 10.53
N ARG A 49 -13.90 17.91 9.37
CA ARG A 49 -13.71 18.53 8.03
C ARG A 49 -14.77 19.59 7.74
N LYS A 50 -16.03 19.30 8.08
CA LYS A 50 -17.18 20.22 7.92
C LYS A 50 -17.24 21.31 8.99
N GLN A 51 -16.29 21.36 9.93
CA GLN A 51 -16.25 22.31 11.04
C GLN A 51 -17.51 22.29 11.93
N ILE A 52 -18.20 21.15 11.99
CA ILE A 52 -19.37 20.96 12.86
C ILE A 52 -18.89 20.80 14.30
N ALA A 53 -19.62 21.39 15.26
CA ALA A 53 -19.23 21.37 16.66
C ALA A 53 -19.23 19.94 17.24
N LEU A 54 -18.11 19.53 17.83
CA LEU A 54 -17.91 18.18 18.35
C LEU A 54 -18.12 18.03 19.87
N ASN A 55 -18.43 19.10 20.61
CA ASN A 55 -18.26 19.13 22.08
C ASN A 55 -18.92 17.94 22.81
N GLY A 56 -20.15 17.56 22.44
CA GLY A 56 -20.84 16.42 23.05
C GLY A 56 -20.27 15.05 22.64
N VAL A 57 -19.79 14.93 21.40
CA VAL A 57 -19.14 13.71 20.89
C VAL A 57 -17.79 13.49 21.57
N VAL A 58 -17.00 14.55 21.76
CA VAL A 58 -15.69 14.48 22.46
C VAL A 58 -15.85 13.98 23.89
N GLN A 59 -16.84 14.50 24.62
CA GLN A 59 -17.09 14.10 26.00
C GLN A 59 -17.45 12.61 26.09
N GLN A 60 -18.31 12.12 25.19
CA GLN A 60 -18.69 10.71 25.16
C GLN A 60 -17.55 9.79 24.71
N ILE A 61 -16.69 10.22 23.79
CA ILE A 61 -15.47 9.48 23.42
C ILE A 61 -14.51 9.39 24.62
N THR A 62 -14.39 10.47 25.38
CA THR A 62 -13.56 10.50 26.59
C THR A 62 -14.12 9.56 27.66
N GLU A 63 -15.44 9.52 27.83
CA GLU A 63 -16.09 8.60 28.76
C GLU A 63 -15.96 7.15 28.29
N PHE A 64 -16.18 6.89 27.00
CA PHE A 64 -15.95 5.58 26.37
C PHE A 64 -14.55 5.05 26.68
N LYS A 65 -13.52 5.90 26.52
CA LYS A 65 -12.14 5.55 26.88
C LYS A 65 -12.03 5.12 28.35
N LYS A 66 -12.52 5.95 29.28
CA LYS A 66 -12.44 5.66 30.72
C LYS A 66 -13.18 4.36 31.08
N THR A 67 -14.31 4.10 30.45
CA THR A 67 -15.09 2.88 30.65
C THR A 67 -14.36 1.65 30.11
N LEU A 68 -13.74 1.77 28.93
CA LEU A 68 -12.94 0.70 28.35
C LEU A 68 -11.67 0.42 29.16
N ASP A 69 -10.98 1.46 29.65
CA ASP A 69 -9.79 1.34 30.51
C ASP A 69 -10.10 0.62 31.84
N LYS A 70 -11.36 0.63 32.30
CA LYS A 70 -11.83 -0.11 33.47
C LYS A 70 -12.20 -1.57 33.17
N GLY A 71 -12.09 -2.02 31.92
CA GLY A 71 -12.50 -3.35 31.47
C GLY A 71 -14.01 -3.52 31.28
N ASP A 72 -14.80 -2.46 31.31
CA ASP A 72 -16.27 -2.52 31.20
C ASP A 72 -16.71 -2.44 29.74
N ALA A 73 -16.52 -3.53 29.00
CA ALA A 73 -16.88 -3.60 27.58
C ALA A 73 -18.36 -3.35 27.31
N VAL A 74 -19.26 -3.79 28.19
CA VAL A 74 -20.70 -3.64 27.97
C VAL A 74 -21.10 -2.17 27.98
N ASN A 75 -20.63 -1.40 28.96
CA ASN A 75 -20.94 0.02 29.01
C ASN A 75 -20.13 0.83 27.98
N ALA A 76 -18.90 0.39 27.65
CA ALA A 76 -18.14 0.98 26.55
C ALA A 76 -18.89 0.81 25.21
N GLU A 77 -19.42 -0.38 24.92
CA GLU A 77 -20.23 -0.65 23.74
C GLU A 77 -21.49 0.25 23.70
N LYS A 78 -22.20 0.38 24.84
CA LYS A 78 -23.37 1.29 24.96
C LYS A 78 -23.01 2.76 24.70
N LEU A 79 -21.85 3.22 25.15
CA LEU A 79 -21.40 4.58 24.89
C LEU A 79 -21.15 4.81 23.41
N LEU A 80 -20.62 3.83 22.68
CA LEU A 80 -20.51 3.90 21.22
C LEU A 80 -21.87 3.95 20.55
N ASP A 81 -22.84 3.16 21.01
CA ASP A 81 -24.21 3.21 20.49
C ASP A 81 -24.85 4.58 20.71
N GLN A 82 -24.64 5.19 21.88
CA GLN A 82 -25.11 6.55 22.17
C GLN A 82 -24.47 7.58 21.26
N ILE A 83 -23.16 7.47 20.99
CA ILE A 83 -22.46 8.38 20.06
C ILE A 83 -23.04 8.21 18.64
N LEU A 84 -23.21 6.97 18.19
CA LEU A 84 -23.77 6.65 16.88
C LEU A 84 -25.22 7.11 16.71
N ALA A 85 -25.99 7.19 17.80
CA ALA A 85 -27.37 7.66 17.81
C ALA A 85 -27.51 9.20 17.85
N ARG A 86 -26.43 9.96 18.06
CA ARG A 86 -26.49 11.44 18.07
C ARG A 86 -26.92 11.96 16.71
N LYS A 87 -27.79 12.97 16.69
CA LYS A 87 -28.34 13.54 15.45
C LYS A 87 -27.26 13.96 14.45
N GLU A 88 -26.19 14.59 14.93
CA GLU A 88 -25.04 15.00 14.10
C GLU A 88 -24.24 13.82 13.55
N VAL A 89 -24.15 12.71 14.28
CA VAL A 89 -23.47 11.49 13.82
C VAL A 89 -24.38 10.71 12.87
N VAL A 90 -25.67 10.62 13.18
CA VAL A 90 -26.69 9.99 12.31
C VAL A 90 -26.82 10.73 10.99
N SER A 91 -26.81 12.07 10.97
CA SER A 91 -26.87 12.83 9.72
C SER A 91 -25.67 12.55 8.82
N ILE A 92 -24.48 12.39 9.40
CA ILE A 92 -23.27 12.03 8.67
C ILE A 92 -23.27 10.54 8.32
N ALA A 93 -23.75 9.65 9.18
CA ALA A 93 -23.86 8.22 8.88
C ALA A 93 -24.86 7.94 7.75
N ALA A 94 -25.97 8.68 7.73
CA ALA A 94 -26.92 8.67 6.63
C ALA A 94 -26.31 9.26 5.36
N GLU A 95 -25.45 10.28 5.46
CA GLU A 95 -24.69 10.81 4.32
C GLU A 95 -23.64 9.81 3.81
N ILE A 96 -22.87 9.14 4.69
CA ILE A 96 -21.96 8.03 4.34
C ILE A 96 -22.71 6.88 3.66
N SER A 97 -23.98 6.65 4.06
CA SER A 97 -24.82 5.59 3.49
C SER A 97 -25.60 6.03 2.23
N ARG A 98 -25.71 7.34 1.96
CA ARG A 98 -26.46 7.94 0.83
C ARG A 98 -25.57 8.53 -0.25
N GLU A 99 -24.35 8.94 0.09
CA GLU A 99 -23.28 8.95 -0.88
C GLU A 99 -23.27 7.53 -1.46
N PRO A 100 -23.39 7.38 -2.78
CA PRO A 100 -22.94 6.14 -3.39
C PRO A 100 -21.51 5.87 -2.89
N ALA A 101 -20.93 4.72 -3.19
CA ALA A 101 -19.47 4.53 -3.10
C ALA A 101 -18.65 5.55 -3.98
N ALA A 102 -19.20 6.71 -4.32
CA ALA A 102 -18.63 7.87 -4.96
C ALA A 102 -17.54 8.56 -4.13
N SER A 103 -17.56 8.57 -2.78
CA SER A 103 -16.38 8.96 -1.98
C SER A 103 -15.30 7.87 -1.92
N ASN A 104 -15.62 6.66 -2.44
CA ASN A 104 -14.69 5.60 -2.77
C ASN A 104 -14.27 5.62 -4.26
N ARG A 105 -14.72 6.60 -5.07
CA ARG A 105 -14.18 6.71 -6.44
C ARG A 105 -12.73 7.10 -6.32
N PHE A 106 -11.86 6.22 -6.80
CA PHE A 106 -10.47 6.52 -6.97
C PHE A 106 -10.32 7.78 -7.83
N ASN A 107 -9.87 8.87 -7.21
CA ASN A 107 -9.90 10.20 -7.80
C ASN A 107 -8.50 10.85 -7.73
N PRO A 108 -7.48 10.28 -8.41
CA PRO A 108 -6.12 10.80 -8.37
C PRO A 108 -5.98 12.14 -9.12
N PRO A 109 -5.00 13.02 -8.80
CA PRO A 109 -4.94 14.37 -9.38
C PRO A 109 -4.88 14.43 -10.91
N ILE A 110 -5.27 15.56 -11.50
CA ILE A 110 -5.27 15.78 -12.95
C ILE A 110 -3.84 16.07 -13.43
N GLN A 111 -3.46 15.46 -14.56
CA GLN A 111 -2.20 15.66 -15.26
C GLN A 111 -2.02 17.13 -15.65
N ALA A 112 -0.93 17.74 -15.19
CA ALA A 112 -0.62 19.14 -15.52
C ALA A 112 0.17 19.29 -16.83
N SER A 113 0.84 18.23 -17.32
CA SER A 113 1.71 18.28 -18.49
C SER A 113 1.91 16.91 -19.12
N ASP A 114 2.17 16.86 -20.42
CA ASP A 114 2.56 15.64 -21.13
C ASP A 114 3.92 15.12 -20.64
N GLU A 115 4.02 13.81 -20.46
CA GLU A 115 5.26 13.13 -20.12
C GLU A 115 5.89 12.56 -21.39
N PRO A 116 7.23 12.58 -21.51
CA PRO A 116 7.90 11.95 -22.64
C PRO A 116 7.61 10.45 -22.71
N ILE A 117 7.64 9.91 -23.93
CA ILE A 117 7.43 8.48 -24.18
C ILE A 117 8.77 7.77 -24.30
N ASP A 118 8.93 6.68 -23.57
CA ASP A 118 10.02 5.73 -23.69
C ASP A 118 9.49 4.46 -24.40
N ASN A 119 10.10 4.11 -25.53
CA ASN A 119 9.75 2.94 -26.35
C ASN A 119 10.86 1.88 -26.31
N THR A 120 11.63 1.80 -25.22
CA THR A 120 12.74 0.84 -25.07
C THR A 120 12.28 -0.60 -24.81
N PHE A 121 10.97 -0.86 -24.73
CA PHE A 121 10.42 -2.20 -24.55
C PHE A 121 9.59 -2.64 -25.76
N SER A 122 9.50 -3.95 -25.93
CA SER A 122 8.65 -4.61 -26.91
C SER A 122 7.17 -4.52 -26.50
N VAL A 123 6.28 -4.83 -27.44
CA VAL A 123 4.87 -5.03 -27.13
C VAL A 123 4.71 -6.12 -26.05
N PRO A 124 3.94 -5.87 -24.97
CA PRO A 124 3.73 -6.86 -23.92
C PRO A 124 2.98 -8.11 -24.37
N ARG A 125 3.32 -9.24 -23.75
CA ARG A 125 2.64 -10.54 -23.93
C ARG A 125 2.15 -11.04 -22.57
N PRO A 126 0.98 -11.71 -22.49
CA PRO A 126 0.52 -12.33 -21.26
C PRO A 126 1.50 -13.42 -20.81
N THR A 127 1.82 -13.48 -19.52
CA THR A 127 2.62 -14.56 -18.92
C THR A 127 1.70 -15.73 -18.57
N GLU A 128 2.06 -16.94 -18.99
CA GLU A 128 1.29 -18.14 -18.67
C GLU A 128 1.67 -18.65 -17.27
N ILE A 129 0.69 -18.74 -16.37
CA ILE A 129 0.84 -19.36 -15.04
C ILE A 129 0.04 -20.67 -15.00
N GLN A 130 0.73 -21.79 -15.18
CA GLN A 130 0.11 -23.12 -15.19
C GLN A 130 -0.39 -23.48 -13.79
N GLY A 131 -1.68 -23.78 -13.68
CA GLY A 131 -2.33 -24.14 -12.41
C GLY A 131 -2.91 -22.96 -11.63
N TYR A 132 -2.91 -21.74 -12.19
CA TYR A 132 -3.56 -20.58 -11.57
C TYR A 132 -4.25 -19.69 -12.62
N SER A 133 -5.48 -19.26 -12.34
CA SER A 133 -6.30 -18.50 -13.30
C SER A 133 -7.13 -17.39 -12.65
N ASP A 134 -6.80 -17.02 -11.41
CA ASP A 134 -7.45 -15.91 -10.71
C ASP A 134 -6.63 -14.61 -10.82
N HIS A 135 -7.03 -13.56 -10.11
CA HIS A 135 -6.31 -12.30 -10.06
C HIS A 135 -4.83 -12.50 -9.67
N MET A 136 -3.94 -11.87 -10.41
CA MET A 136 -2.50 -11.84 -10.17
C MET A 136 -2.05 -10.37 -10.21
N MET A 137 -1.71 -9.83 -9.06
CA MET A 137 -1.37 -8.43 -8.81
C MET A 137 0.06 -8.29 -8.27
N GLU A 138 0.59 -7.08 -8.35
CA GLU A 138 1.91 -6.67 -7.83
C GLU A 138 3.02 -7.74 -7.94
N PRO A 139 3.38 -8.14 -9.18
CA PRO A 139 4.35 -9.20 -9.35
C PRO A 139 5.74 -8.81 -8.85
N CYS A 140 6.49 -9.79 -8.39
CA CYS A 140 7.92 -9.70 -8.09
C CYS A 140 8.64 -10.90 -8.68
N ILE A 141 9.55 -10.65 -9.62
CA ILE A 141 10.46 -11.68 -10.13
C ILE A 141 11.75 -11.66 -9.30
N THR A 142 12.27 -12.83 -8.92
CA THR A 142 13.58 -12.92 -8.28
C THR A 142 14.68 -12.47 -9.25
N LEU A 143 15.80 -11.98 -8.70
CA LEU A 143 16.89 -11.44 -9.52
C LEU A 143 17.54 -12.47 -10.44
N ASP A 144 17.55 -13.74 -10.03
CA ASP A 144 17.97 -14.88 -10.87
C ASP A 144 16.91 -15.32 -11.89
N GLY A 145 15.73 -14.70 -11.88
CA GLY A 145 14.60 -15.00 -12.75
C GLY A 145 13.91 -16.33 -12.45
N LYS A 146 14.27 -17.04 -11.37
CA LYS A 146 13.78 -18.40 -11.09
C LYS A 146 12.36 -18.43 -10.56
N TYR A 147 11.99 -17.47 -9.71
CA TYR A 147 10.68 -17.44 -9.07
C TYR A 147 9.95 -16.13 -9.35
N LEU A 148 8.66 -16.26 -9.60
CA LEU A 148 7.73 -15.15 -9.72
C LEU A 148 6.75 -15.24 -8.55
N MET A 149 6.62 -14.15 -7.81
CA MET A 149 5.66 -13.97 -6.74
C MET A 149 4.63 -12.92 -7.14
N PHE A 150 3.43 -13.00 -6.58
CA PHE A 150 2.36 -12.02 -6.79
C PHE A 150 1.36 -12.09 -5.63
N ASN A 151 0.61 -11.03 -5.37
CA ASN A 151 -0.59 -11.13 -4.53
C ASN A 151 -1.83 -11.37 -5.40
N ASN A 152 -2.86 -11.98 -4.83
CA ASN A 152 -4.09 -12.29 -5.56
C ASN A 152 -5.00 -11.07 -5.76
N SER A 153 -5.70 -10.62 -4.71
CA SER A 153 -6.70 -9.54 -4.79
C SER A 153 -6.65 -8.64 -3.59
N ASN A 154 -6.75 -7.33 -3.84
CA ASN A 154 -6.86 -6.29 -2.83
C ASN A 154 -8.30 -5.85 -2.55
N GLU A 155 -9.31 -6.51 -3.14
CA GLU A 155 -10.71 -6.16 -2.96
C GLU A 155 -11.19 -6.34 -1.51
N PRO A 156 -12.20 -5.57 -1.06
CA PRO A 156 -12.80 -5.75 0.26
C PRO A 156 -13.26 -7.20 0.49
N GLY A 157 -12.84 -7.79 1.60
CA GLY A 157 -13.21 -9.16 1.97
C GLY A 157 -12.38 -10.27 1.32
N ALA A 158 -11.49 -9.94 0.37
CA ALA A 158 -10.51 -10.88 -0.14
C ALA A 158 -9.46 -11.21 0.94
N LYS A 159 -9.02 -12.47 0.96
CA LYS A 159 -7.80 -12.87 1.67
C LYS A 159 -6.63 -12.61 0.73
N THR A 160 -5.90 -11.52 0.97
CA THR A 160 -4.75 -11.15 0.14
C THR A 160 -3.53 -11.92 0.59
N HIS A 161 -3.05 -12.86 -0.22
CA HIS A 161 -1.86 -13.67 0.07
C HIS A 161 -0.84 -13.54 -1.04
N ILE A 162 0.44 -13.72 -0.68
CA ILE A 162 1.53 -13.84 -1.64
C ILE A 162 1.57 -15.27 -2.15
N HIS A 163 1.58 -15.43 -3.46
CA HIS A 163 1.67 -16.69 -4.18
C HIS A 163 3.06 -16.85 -4.79
N LEU A 164 3.47 -18.10 -5.01
CA LEU A 164 4.76 -18.46 -5.59
C LEU A 164 4.59 -19.27 -6.87
N CYS A 165 5.39 -18.93 -7.88
CA CYS A 165 5.51 -19.66 -9.12
C CYS A 165 6.97 -19.91 -9.47
N GLN A 166 7.26 -21.04 -10.09
CA GLN A 166 8.60 -21.39 -10.60
C GLN A 166 8.64 -21.21 -12.11
N ARG A 167 9.68 -20.55 -12.63
CA ARG A 167 9.88 -20.38 -14.08
C ARG A 167 10.14 -21.72 -14.75
N LEU A 168 9.38 -22.03 -15.79
CA LEU A 168 9.59 -23.20 -16.66
C LEU A 168 10.24 -22.79 -17.99
N ASP A 169 9.86 -21.63 -18.51
CA ASP A 169 10.37 -21.05 -19.75
C ASP A 169 10.33 -19.51 -19.66
N THR A 170 10.68 -18.84 -20.75
CA THR A 170 10.77 -17.40 -20.88
C THR A 170 9.48 -16.70 -20.45
N ASN A 171 8.32 -17.28 -20.79
CA ASN A 171 7.01 -16.69 -20.52
C ASN A 171 6.02 -17.66 -19.85
N ILE A 172 6.53 -18.77 -19.30
CA ILE A 172 5.73 -19.84 -18.70
C ILE A 172 6.26 -20.11 -17.30
N PHE A 173 5.35 -20.10 -16.32
CA PHE A 173 5.63 -20.44 -14.94
C PHE A 173 4.66 -21.50 -14.45
N LYS A 174 5.13 -22.35 -13.54
CA LYS A 174 4.32 -23.32 -12.80
C LYS A 174 3.89 -22.72 -11.47
N TYR A 175 2.60 -22.70 -11.19
CA TYR A 175 2.09 -22.34 -9.87
C TYR A 175 2.49 -23.38 -8.82
N ILE A 176 3.06 -22.91 -7.71
CA ILE A 176 3.48 -23.76 -6.58
C ILE A 176 2.43 -23.71 -5.47
N GLY A 177 1.92 -22.53 -5.14
CA GLY A 177 0.98 -22.35 -4.04
C GLY A 177 1.01 -20.94 -3.45
N GLU A 178 0.27 -20.74 -2.35
CA GLU A 178 0.54 -19.63 -1.43
C GLU A 178 1.94 -19.80 -0.82
N LEU A 179 2.69 -18.70 -0.70
CA LEU A 179 4.05 -18.71 -0.20
C LEU A 179 4.05 -18.95 1.32
N PRO A 180 4.54 -20.12 1.81
CA PRO A 180 4.54 -20.42 3.22
C PRO A 180 5.40 -19.44 4.01
N GLY A 181 4.90 -19.04 5.19
CA GLY A 181 5.55 -18.08 6.08
C GLY A 181 5.10 -16.63 5.90
N THR A 182 4.56 -16.26 4.74
CA THR A 182 4.02 -14.90 4.54
C THR A 182 2.55 -14.77 4.91
N VAL A 183 1.78 -15.87 4.86
CA VAL A 183 0.33 -15.92 5.06
C VAL A 183 -0.09 -15.37 6.43
N SER A 184 -1.03 -14.42 6.44
CA SER A 184 -1.66 -13.88 7.63
C SER A 184 -3.17 -13.68 7.47
N ASP A 185 -3.90 -13.43 8.56
CA ASP A 185 -5.32 -13.01 8.50
C ASP A 185 -5.50 -11.55 8.05
N SER A 186 -4.45 -10.95 7.51
CA SER A 186 -4.43 -9.58 7.01
C SER A 186 -4.20 -9.58 5.49
N LYS A 187 -3.83 -8.42 4.95
CA LYS A 187 -3.40 -8.32 3.56
C LYS A 187 -1.89 -8.47 3.47
N ASP A 188 -1.41 -9.48 2.74
CA ASP A 188 -0.01 -9.71 2.42
C ASP A 188 0.22 -9.39 0.93
N MET A 189 0.95 -8.32 0.63
CA MET A 189 0.98 -7.71 -0.71
C MET A 189 2.38 -7.16 -1.09
N ALA A 190 2.54 -6.76 -2.35
CA ALA A 190 3.74 -6.10 -2.89
C ALA A 190 5.11 -6.71 -2.47
N PRO A 191 5.39 -7.98 -2.81
CA PRO A 191 6.69 -8.60 -2.53
C PRO A 191 7.85 -7.91 -3.24
N SER A 192 9.04 -7.95 -2.65
CA SER A 192 10.31 -7.55 -3.26
C SER A 192 11.48 -8.31 -2.63
N VAL A 193 12.45 -8.78 -3.42
CA VAL A 193 13.54 -9.63 -2.93
C VAL A 193 14.92 -9.11 -3.34
N ASP A 194 15.91 -9.20 -2.44
CA ASP A 194 17.32 -8.89 -2.75
C ASP A 194 18.13 -10.14 -3.14
N ASN A 195 19.39 -9.97 -3.56
CA ASN A 195 20.26 -11.10 -3.96
C ASN A 195 20.58 -12.05 -2.79
N ALA A 196 20.41 -11.59 -1.56
CA ALA A 196 20.58 -12.45 -0.40
C ALA A 196 19.31 -13.25 -0.09
N GLY A 197 18.22 -13.10 -0.85
CA GLY A 197 16.95 -13.78 -0.59
C GLY A 197 16.21 -13.20 0.62
N ASN A 198 16.46 -11.94 1.00
CA ASN A 198 15.58 -11.27 1.96
C ASN A 198 14.34 -10.78 1.20
N LEU A 199 13.18 -11.35 1.52
CA LEU A 199 11.89 -10.96 0.97
C LEU A 199 11.28 -9.87 1.86
N TYR A 200 11.03 -8.70 1.28
CA TYR A 200 10.30 -7.59 1.86
C TYR A 200 8.89 -7.58 1.27
N TYR A 201 7.89 -7.29 2.10
CA TYR A 201 6.51 -7.22 1.63
C TYR A 201 5.65 -6.40 2.59
N THR A 202 4.52 -5.92 2.07
CA THR A 202 3.54 -5.18 2.86
C THR A 202 2.62 -6.14 3.58
N CYS A 203 2.46 -5.97 4.89
CA CYS A 203 1.52 -6.73 5.70
C CYS A 203 0.89 -5.86 6.79
N LEU A 204 -0.44 -5.86 6.89
CA LEU A 204 -1.19 -4.99 7.81
C LEU A 204 -1.55 -5.69 9.14
N LYS A 205 -1.05 -6.90 9.40
CA LYS A 205 -1.44 -7.73 10.57
C LYS A 205 -1.25 -7.05 11.93
N SER A 206 -0.29 -6.12 12.01
CA SER A 206 0.02 -5.38 13.25
C SER A 206 -0.26 -3.89 13.15
N TYR A 207 -0.68 -3.39 11.98
CA TYR A 207 -0.72 -1.96 11.69
C TYR A 207 -1.58 -1.18 12.69
N ASP A 208 -2.73 -1.71 13.07
CA ASP A 208 -3.62 -1.06 14.04
C ASP A 208 -3.01 -0.94 15.45
N ARG A 209 -1.96 -1.71 15.77
CA ARG A 209 -1.28 -1.70 17.08
C ARG A 209 -0.03 -0.83 17.07
N ASP A 210 0.82 -0.95 16.05
CA ASP A 210 2.17 -0.35 16.04
C ASP A 210 2.47 0.49 14.80
N LEU A 211 1.49 0.66 13.90
CA LEU A 211 1.61 1.42 12.65
C LEU A 211 2.72 0.91 11.71
N LYS A 212 3.13 -0.36 11.85
CA LYS A 212 4.09 -0.99 10.95
C LYS A 212 3.35 -1.77 9.87
N SER A 213 3.82 -1.60 8.65
CA SER A 213 3.20 -2.16 7.44
C SER A 213 4.18 -2.92 6.55
N LEU A 214 5.48 -2.94 6.87
CA LEU A 214 6.48 -3.68 6.10
C LEU A 214 7.13 -4.77 6.95
N TYR A 215 7.26 -5.94 6.34
CA TYR A 215 7.85 -7.13 6.93
C TYR A 215 9.00 -7.63 6.06
N VAL A 216 9.94 -8.32 6.68
CA VAL A 216 11.04 -9.01 6.03
C VAL A 216 11.14 -10.43 6.54
N GLY A 217 11.49 -11.35 5.66
CA GLY A 217 11.87 -12.72 6.00
C GLY A 217 12.91 -13.26 5.04
N LYS A 218 13.44 -14.44 5.35
CA LYS A 218 14.40 -15.14 4.48
C LYS A 218 13.66 -16.08 3.55
N LEU A 219 13.61 -15.73 2.27
CA LEU A 219 13.22 -16.64 1.20
C LEU A 219 14.34 -17.66 1.00
N LYS A 220 14.01 -18.93 1.21
CA LYS A 220 14.87 -20.05 0.88
C LYS A 220 14.01 -21.15 0.28
N ASP A 221 14.41 -21.60 -0.90
CA ASP A 221 13.66 -22.55 -1.72
C ASP A 221 12.24 -22.01 -2.00
N GLU A 222 11.21 -22.61 -1.41
CA GLU A 222 9.81 -22.27 -1.65
C GLU A 222 9.10 -21.79 -0.36
N SER A 223 9.85 -21.27 0.61
CA SER A 223 9.30 -20.81 1.89
C SER A 223 10.04 -19.59 2.45
N VAL A 224 9.35 -18.85 3.32
CA VAL A 224 9.90 -17.69 4.02
C VAL A 224 9.99 -17.97 5.52
N THR A 225 11.17 -17.76 6.09
CA THR A 225 11.43 -17.98 7.51
C THR A 225 11.91 -16.72 8.22
N GLY A 226 11.83 -16.68 9.54
CA GLY A 226 12.31 -15.53 10.33
C GLY A 226 11.55 -14.23 10.03
N VAL A 227 10.25 -14.34 9.71
CA VAL A 227 9.41 -13.19 9.39
C VAL A 227 9.30 -12.27 10.58
N GLN A 228 9.69 -11.02 10.37
CA GLN A 228 9.62 -9.95 11.35
C GLN A 228 9.33 -8.63 10.65
N GLU A 229 8.99 -7.59 11.42
CA GLU A 229 8.89 -6.23 10.89
C GLU A 229 10.25 -5.80 10.35
N VAL A 230 10.26 -5.01 9.27
CA VAL A 230 11.52 -4.47 8.75
C VAL A 230 12.18 -3.60 9.84
N PRO A 231 13.44 -3.89 10.23
CA PRO A 231 14.10 -3.17 11.30
C PRO A 231 14.43 -1.72 10.88
N GLY A 232 14.42 -0.82 11.86
CA GLY A 232 14.78 0.60 11.70
C GLY A 232 13.59 1.55 11.81
N ASP A 233 13.82 2.81 11.43
CA ASP A 233 12.84 3.90 11.51
C ASP A 233 12.20 4.17 10.13
N ILE A 234 11.36 3.23 9.71
CA ILE A 234 10.70 3.29 8.39
C ILE A 234 9.20 3.58 8.45
N SER A 235 8.57 3.32 9.60
CA SER A 235 7.13 3.55 9.76
C SER A 235 6.86 5.05 9.77
N PRO A 236 5.79 5.53 9.10
CA PRO A 236 5.36 6.92 9.21
C PRO A 236 5.02 7.32 10.65
N LYS A 237 4.67 6.37 11.53
CA LYS A 237 4.16 6.59 12.90
C LYS A 237 2.95 7.54 12.95
N VAL A 238 2.19 7.60 11.87
CA VAL A 238 0.95 8.38 11.76
C VAL A 238 -0.14 7.44 11.28
N GLN A 239 -1.23 7.34 12.06
CA GLN A 239 -2.44 6.61 11.65
C GLN A 239 -2.85 7.07 10.25
N THR A 240 -3.33 6.15 9.42
CA THR A 240 -3.74 6.36 8.01
C THR A 240 -2.60 6.43 6.99
N TRP A 241 -1.34 6.47 7.44
CA TRP A 241 -0.19 6.37 6.56
C TRP A 241 0.37 4.96 6.55
N ILE A 242 0.47 4.37 5.36
CA ILE A 242 0.94 3.00 5.13
C ILE A 242 2.16 3.09 4.22
N ASN A 243 3.19 2.29 4.51
CA ASN A 243 4.18 1.95 3.50
C ASN A 243 3.54 0.88 2.61
N MET A 244 2.94 1.33 1.50
CA MET A 244 1.98 0.55 0.70
C MET A 244 2.70 -0.48 -0.17
N ASP A 245 3.75 -0.06 -0.86
CA ASP A 245 4.58 -0.92 -1.69
C ASP A 245 6.05 -0.66 -1.39
N CYS A 246 6.92 -1.62 -1.72
CA CYS A 246 8.35 -1.45 -1.59
C CYS A 246 9.13 -2.15 -2.70
N CYS A 247 10.36 -1.67 -2.92
CA CYS A 247 11.38 -2.36 -3.68
C CYS A 247 12.71 -2.29 -2.94
N ILE A 248 13.32 -3.45 -2.69
CA ILE A 248 14.68 -3.56 -2.18
C ILE A 248 15.67 -3.59 -3.35
N SER A 249 16.78 -2.86 -3.22
CA SER A 249 17.89 -2.93 -4.17
C SER A 249 18.52 -4.32 -4.18
N ALA A 250 19.15 -4.69 -5.30
CA ALA A 250 19.78 -6.00 -5.45
C ALA A 250 20.85 -6.30 -4.36
N ASP A 251 21.55 -5.28 -3.88
CA ASP A 251 22.55 -5.40 -2.81
C ASP A 251 21.96 -5.36 -1.39
N GLY A 252 20.64 -5.20 -1.25
CA GLY A 252 19.93 -5.17 0.02
C GLY A 252 20.17 -3.92 0.88
N LYS A 253 20.73 -2.85 0.30
CA LYS A 253 21.13 -1.63 1.04
C LYS A 253 20.15 -0.47 0.91
N THR A 254 19.35 -0.42 -0.15
CA THR A 254 18.44 0.68 -0.43
C THR A 254 17.03 0.15 -0.61
N LEU A 255 16.09 0.68 0.18
CA LEU A 255 14.68 0.35 0.07
C LEU A 255 13.94 1.58 -0.47
N VAL A 256 13.28 1.44 -1.61
CA VAL A 256 12.36 2.45 -2.15
C VAL A 256 10.96 2.07 -1.72
N VAL A 257 10.25 2.97 -1.05
CA VAL A 257 8.94 2.72 -0.45
C VAL A 257 7.94 3.71 -0.98
N SER A 258 6.78 3.22 -1.39
CA SER A 258 5.59 4.05 -1.60
C SER A 258 4.96 4.36 -0.26
N ARG A 259 4.99 5.64 0.16
CA ARG A 259 4.36 6.10 1.39
C ARG A 259 3.01 6.73 1.04
N ALA A 260 1.94 6.04 1.41
CA ALA A 260 0.60 6.39 1.00
C ALA A 260 -0.30 6.75 2.19
N ARG A 261 -1.14 7.77 2.01
CA ARG A 261 -2.15 8.19 2.98
C ARG A 261 -3.52 7.72 2.51
N PHE A 262 -4.23 6.99 3.36
CA PHE A 262 -5.59 6.52 3.10
C PHE A 262 -6.59 7.33 3.91
N ASP A 263 -7.58 7.92 3.26
CA ASP A 263 -8.71 8.51 3.99
C ASP A 263 -9.50 7.41 4.72
N PHE A 264 -10.08 7.74 5.87
CA PHE A 264 -10.89 6.78 6.62
C PHE A 264 -12.02 6.20 5.76
N GLY A 265 -12.09 4.87 5.68
CA GLY A 265 -13.08 4.16 4.86
C GLY A 265 -12.72 4.06 3.38
N SER A 266 -11.68 4.74 2.92
CA SER A 266 -11.17 4.61 1.56
C SER A 266 -10.34 3.34 1.42
N ILE A 267 -10.57 2.61 0.33
CA ILE A 267 -9.71 1.49 -0.09
C ILE A 267 -8.59 1.93 -1.03
N HIS A 268 -8.62 3.20 -1.47
CA HIS A 268 -7.63 3.78 -2.35
C HIS A 268 -6.83 4.87 -1.63
N PRO A 269 -5.54 5.05 -1.98
CA PRO A 269 -4.74 6.13 -1.42
C PRO A 269 -5.23 7.49 -1.91
N ALA A 270 -5.29 8.46 -0.99
CA ALA A 270 -5.57 9.86 -1.29
C ALA A 270 -4.29 10.62 -1.67
N GLU A 271 -3.14 10.19 -1.15
CA GLU A 271 -1.80 10.70 -1.46
C GLU A 271 -0.83 9.52 -1.49
N SER A 272 0.17 9.57 -2.35
CA SER A 272 1.25 8.60 -2.40
C SER A 272 2.50 9.23 -3.00
N ALA A 273 3.64 9.04 -2.37
CA ALA A 273 4.94 9.47 -2.88
C ALA A 273 6.01 8.44 -2.55
N LEU A 274 7.01 8.33 -3.41
CA LEU A 274 8.15 7.47 -3.17
C LEU A 274 9.14 8.10 -2.18
N GLN A 275 9.73 7.26 -1.34
CA GLN A 275 10.79 7.62 -0.41
C GLN A 275 11.91 6.58 -0.46
N MET A 276 13.15 7.01 -0.25
CA MET A 276 14.31 6.13 -0.19
C MET A 276 14.79 5.98 1.24
N PHE A 277 15.10 4.74 1.62
CA PHE A 277 15.67 4.39 2.91
C PHE A 277 16.99 3.67 2.69
N VAL A 278 17.97 3.95 3.54
CA VAL A 278 19.29 3.30 3.50
C VAL A 278 19.44 2.42 4.73
N LYS A 279 19.97 1.21 4.52
CA LYS A 279 20.27 0.25 5.58
C LYS A 279 21.53 0.67 6.32
N GLY A 280 21.41 0.94 7.61
CA GLY A 280 22.51 1.15 8.55
C GLY A 280 22.62 0.01 9.56
N GLU A 281 23.39 0.23 10.63
CA GLU A 281 23.60 -0.75 11.71
C GLU A 281 22.30 -1.15 12.42
N ASN A 282 21.38 -0.19 12.60
CA ASN A 282 20.12 -0.38 13.32
C ASN A 282 18.93 -0.68 12.38
N GLY A 283 19.19 -1.10 11.14
CA GLY A 283 18.17 -1.28 10.11
C GLY A 283 18.03 -0.07 9.19
N PHE A 284 16.87 0.08 8.57
CA PHE A 284 16.62 1.12 7.58
C PHE A 284 16.27 2.47 8.22
N ALA A 285 16.83 3.55 7.69
CA ALA A 285 16.47 4.92 8.05
C ALA A 285 16.21 5.73 6.77
N LEU A 286 15.35 6.75 6.87
CA LEU A 286 15.06 7.63 5.74
C LEU A 286 16.37 8.24 5.23
N ASP A 287 16.63 8.10 3.93
CA ASP A 287 17.76 8.76 3.29
C ASP A 287 17.58 10.28 3.41
N PRO A 288 18.51 11.02 4.04
CA PRO A 288 18.44 12.48 4.10
C PRO A 288 18.35 13.14 2.71
N GLN A 289 18.83 12.46 1.67
CA GLN A 289 18.76 12.90 0.28
C GLN A 289 17.52 12.39 -0.45
N SER A 290 16.63 11.62 0.19
CA SER A 290 15.44 11.06 -0.48
C SER A 290 14.62 12.10 -1.21
N ILE A 291 14.42 13.28 -0.62
CA ILE A 291 13.63 14.37 -1.24
C ILE A 291 14.34 14.91 -2.49
N SER A 292 15.64 15.13 -2.43
CA SER A 292 16.39 15.67 -3.57
C SER A 292 16.56 14.63 -4.68
N VAL A 293 16.81 13.37 -4.33
CA VAL A 293 17.00 12.27 -5.29
C VAL A 293 15.72 11.97 -6.07
N LEU A 294 14.56 12.02 -5.40
CA LEU A 294 13.26 11.72 -6.01
C LEU A 294 12.48 12.97 -6.45
N LYS A 295 13.10 14.16 -6.45
CA LYS A 295 12.40 15.43 -6.72
C LYS A 295 11.68 15.45 -8.07
N ALA A 296 12.28 14.85 -9.11
CA ALA A 296 11.67 14.78 -10.44
C ALA A 296 10.69 13.61 -10.58
N VAL A 297 10.78 12.61 -9.70
CA VAL A 297 9.96 11.40 -9.69
C VAL A 297 8.64 11.64 -8.96
N ASN A 298 8.66 12.27 -7.80
CA ASN A 298 7.45 12.58 -7.05
C ASN A 298 6.71 13.77 -7.67
N SER A 299 5.39 13.67 -7.75
CA SER A 299 4.54 14.73 -8.28
C SER A 299 3.26 14.85 -7.43
N PRO A 300 2.30 15.72 -7.79
CA PRO A 300 0.99 15.68 -7.19
C PRO A 300 0.19 14.40 -7.50
N ALA A 301 0.57 13.62 -8.52
CA ALA A 301 -0.04 12.32 -8.80
C ALA A 301 0.25 11.30 -7.69
N LEU A 302 -0.24 10.07 -7.85
CA LEU A 302 0.05 8.98 -6.91
C LEU A 302 1.17 8.13 -7.50
N GLU A 303 2.38 8.23 -6.94
CA GLU A 303 3.50 7.35 -7.29
C GLU A 303 3.59 6.16 -6.32
N TYR A 304 3.66 4.95 -6.87
CA TYR A 304 3.70 3.72 -6.07
C TYR A 304 4.22 2.51 -6.85
N ALA A 305 4.28 1.34 -6.20
CA ALA A 305 4.86 0.09 -6.70
C ALA A 305 6.21 0.29 -7.44
N PRO A 306 7.26 0.77 -6.72
CA PRO A 306 8.57 1.01 -7.32
C PRO A 306 9.25 -0.30 -7.70
N SER A 307 10.13 -0.26 -8.70
CA SER A 307 11.10 -1.30 -9.02
C SER A 307 12.40 -0.66 -9.51
N LEU A 308 13.49 -0.96 -8.79
CA LEU A 308 14.81 -0.43 -9.06
C LEU A 308 15.59 -1.45 -9.89
N SER A 309 16.26 -0.99 -10.95
CA SER A 309 17.18 -1.82 -11.72
C SER A 309 18.33 -2.33 -10.84
N ALA A 310 18.94 -3.46 -11.21
CA ALA A 310 20.02 -4.05 -10.40
C ALA A 310 21.23 -3.12 -10.19
N ASP A 311 21.55 -2.27 -11.17
CA ASP A 311 22.58 -1.23 -11.11
C ASP A 311 22.11 0.06 -10.43
N GLN A 312 20.83 0.12 -10.07
CA GLN A 312 20.14 1.25 -9.44
C GLN A 312 20.13 2.52 -10.29
N LEU A 313 20.32 2.43 -11.61
CA LEU A 313 20.32 3.58 -12.52
C LEU A 313 18.95 3.88 -13.14
N GLU A 314 18.03 2.94 -13.08
CA GLU A 314 16.65 3.09 -13.55
C GLU A 314 15.68 2.78 -12.41
N LEU A 315 14.68 3.65 -12.22
CA LEU A 315 13.57 3.46 -11.30
C LEU A 315 12.28 3.40 -12.11
N TYR A 316 11.67 2.23 -12.10
CA TYR A 316 10.35 1.97 -12.64
C TYR A 316 9.32 2.15 -11.54
N PHE A 317 8.14 2.67 -11.88
CA PHE A 317 7.08 2.85 -10.90
C PHE A 317 5.73 3.01 -11.59
N THR A 318 4.66 2.84 -10.82
CA THR A 318 3.30 3.15 -11.26
C THR A 318 2.96 4.58 -10.91
N ARG A 319 2.35 5.30 -11.85
CA ARG A 319 1.71 6.59 -11.59
C ARG A 319 0.23 6.51 -11.92
N ALA A 320 -0.60 6.81 -10.92
CA ALA A 320 -2.04 6.98 -11.11
C ALA A 320 -2.42 8.47 -11.07
N GLN A 321 -3.16 8.89 -12.10
CA GLN A 321 -3.65 10.27 -12.27
C GLN A 321 -4.88 10.30 -13.16
N ARG A 322 -5.46 11.49 -13.39
CA ARG A 322 -6.48 11.70 -14.42
C ARG A 322 -5.93 12.56 -15.56
N ASP A 323 -6.46 12.40 -16.76
CA ASP A 323 -6.26 13.41 -17.81
C ASP A 323 -7.20 14.62 -17.65
N LEU A 324 -7.12 15.57 -18.59
CA LEU A 324 -7.95 16.78 -18.62
C LEU A 324 -9.44 16.46 -18.79
N GLU A 325 -9.78 15.34 -19.40
CA GLU A 325 -11.16 14.84 -19.53
C GLU A 325 -11.63 14.08 -18.28
N GLY A 326 -10.78 13.92 -17.27
CA GLY A 326 -11.09 13.22 -16.03
C GLY A 326 -11.03 11.70 -16.14
N ARG A 327 -10.49 11.13 -17.21
CA ARG A 327 -10.28 9.68 -17.36
C ARG A 327 -9.10 9.24 -16.50
N LEU A 328 -9.25 8.09 -15.85
CA LEU A 328 -8.18 7.49 -15.05
C LEU A 328 -7.04 7.01 -15.96
N LEU A 329 -5.82 7.42 -15.63
CA LEU A 329 -4.59 6.99 -16.27
C LEU A 329 -3.75 6.20 -15.26
N MET A 330 -3.55 4.91 -15.55
CA MET A 330 -2.66 4.01 -14.80
C MET A 330 -1.50 3.65 -15.71
N ARG A 331 -0.30 4.16 -15.40
CA ARG A 331 0.84 4.05 -16.31
C ARG A 331 2.09 3.60 -15.57
N ILE A 332 2.91 2.83 -16.27
CA ILE A 332 4.25 2.48 -15.83
C ILE A 332 5.22 3.50 -16.42
N LEU A 333 6.00 4.12 -15.55
CA LEU A 333 7.01 5.11 -15.92
C LEU A 333 8.39 4.58 -15.56
N VAL A 334 9.41 5.12 -16.24
CA VAL A 334 10.82 4.95 -15.90
C VAL A 334 11.47 6.31 -15.69
N SER A 335 12.24 6.45 -14.63
CA SER A 335 13.18 7.55 -14.45
C SER A 335 14.61 7.01 -14.40
N LYS A 336 15.55 7.77 -14.96
CA LYS A 336 16.94 7.36 -15.14
C LYS A 336 17.90 8.33 -14.47
N ARG A 337 19.09 7.85 -14.11
CA ARG A 337 20.22 8.65 -13.61
C ARG A 337 21.54 8.06 -14.06
N ASP A 338 22.57 8.91 -14.19
CA ASP A 338 23.87 8.48 -14.71
C ASP A 338 24.73 7.72 -13.68
N LYS A 339 24.44 7.91 -12.38
CA LYS A 339 25.16 7.26 -11.27
C LYS A 339 24.26 7.18 -10.03
N VAL A 340 24.54 6.22 -9.16
CA VAL A 340 23.78 5.97 -7.91
C VAL A 340 23.72 7.18 -6.98
N SER A 341 24.71 8.09 -7.02
CA SER A 341 24.72 9.31 -6.22
C SER A 341 24.02 10.51 -6.87
N SER A 342 23.59 10.39 -8.13
CA SER A 342 22.83 11.45 -8.81
C SER A 342 21.34 11.36 -8.47
N PRO A 343 20.63 12.49 -8.49
CA PRO A 343 19.17 12.49 -8.54
C PRO A 343 18.65 11.77 -9.78
N PHE A 344 17.47 11.18 -9.66
CA PHE A 344 16.70 10.70 -10.79
C PHE A 344 16.20 11.88 -11.64
N GLY A 345 16.24 11.71 -12.96
CA GLY A 345 15.73 12.69 -13.92
C GLY A 345 14.19 12.70 -14.04
N PRO A 346 13.63 13.53 -14.93
CA PRO A 346 12.22 13.49 -15.25
C PRO A 346 11.80 12.10 -15.78
N PRO A 347 10.65 11.56 -15.36
CA PRO A 347 10.20 10.24 -15.77
C PRO A 347 9.63 10.26 -17.19
N SER A 348 9.69 9.12 -17.87
CA SER A 348 9.08 8.85 -19.18
C SER A 348 8.09 7.70 -19.07
N VAL A 349 6.96 7.78 -19.77
CA VAL A 349 5.95 6.71 -19.83
C VAL A 349 6.44 5.60 -20.76
N LEU A 350 6.31 4.33 -20.34
CA LEU A 350 6.57 3.19 -21.21
C LEU A 350 5.45 3.06 -22.25
N GLY A 351 5.63 3.67 -23.43
CA GLY A 351 4.57 3.89 -24.42
C GLY A 351 3.96 2.62 -25.01
N VAL A 352 4.69 1.52 -25.01
CA VAL A 352 4.19 0.22 -25.49
C VAL A 352 3.27 -0.48 -24.49
N ILE A 353 3.23 -0.02 -23.24
CA ILE A 353 2.39 -0.58 -22.17
C ILE A 353 1.15 0.28 -22.01
N GLN A 354 -0.02 -0.30 -22.28
CA GLN A 354 -1.30 0.42 -22.35
C GLN A 354 -2.40 -0.28 -21.54
N GLY A 355 -3.39 0.50 -21.10
CA GLY A 355 -4.55 0.04 -20.33
C GLY A 355 -4.39 0.30 -18.82
N PHE A 356 -5.07 -0.49 -18.00
CA PHE A 356 -4.87 -0.47 -16.56
C PHE A 356 -3.67 -1.35 -16.22
N VAL A 357 -2.53 -0.74 -15.94
CA VAL A 357 -1.23 -1.43 -15.71
C VAL A 357 -0.53 -0.87 -14.48
N GLU A 358 0.07 -1.75 -13.68
CA GLU A 358 0.80 -1.35 -12.48
C GLU A 358 1.90 -2.35 -12.10
N ALA A 359 2.67 -1.97 -11.09
CA ALA A 359 3.65 -2.77 -10.38
C ALA A 359 4.68 -3.46 -11.29
N PRO A 360 5.53 -2.65 -11.95
CA PRO A 360 6.66 -3.18 -12.70
C PRO A 360 7.61 -3.98 -11.79
N THR A 361 8.26 -5.01 -12.34
CA THR A 361 9.35 -5.73 -11.69
C THR A 361 10.35 -6.25 -12.73
N LEU A 362 11.63 -6.32 -12.35
CA LEU A 362 12.76 -6.66 -13.22
C LEU A 362 13.61 -7.77 -12.59
N PRO A 363 14.13 -8.73 -13.39
CA PRO A 363 15.22 -9.60 -12.96
C PRO A 363 16.58 -8.86 -13.05
N ALA A 364 17.67 -9.47 -12.58
CA ALA A 364 18.99 -8.83 -12.50
C ALA A 364 19.54 -8.30 -13.84
N LEU A 365 19.18 -8.96 -14.95
CA LEU A 365 19.70 -8.61 -16.27
C LEU A 365 18.97 -7.43 -16.93
N ASN A 366 17.88 -6.91 -16.33
CA ASN A 366 17.10 -5.76 -16.83
C ASN A 366 16.64 -5.84 -18.31
N HIS A 367 16.63 -7.04 -18.92
CA HIS A 367 16.18 -7.28 -20.30
C HIS A 367 14.70 -7.60 -20.41
N GLU A 368 14.04 -7.87 -19.29
CA GLU A 368 12.64 -8.24 -19.21
C GLU A 368 11.97 -7.35 -18.16
N LEU A 369 10.73 -6.96 -18.39
CA LEU A 369 9.88 -6.29 -17.41
C LEU A 369 8.59 -7.08 -17.26
N PHE A 370 8.26 -7.43 -16.03
CA PHE A 370 6.96 -8.01 -15.68
C PHE A 370 6.11 -6.95 -14.99
N PHE A 371 4.80 -7.03 -15.18
CA PHE A 371 3.84 -6.14 -14.54
C PHE A 371 2.47 -6.79 -14.57
N HIS A 372 1.51 -6.30 -13.80
CA HIS A 372 0.14 -6.77 -13.95
C HIS A 372 -0.68 -5.81 -14.82
N LYS A 373 -1.65 -6.36 -15.53
CA LYS A 373 -2.61 -5.63 -16.36
C LYS A 373 -4.00 -6.15 -16.09
N ARG A 374 -4.98 -5.25 -16.04
CA ARG A 374 -6.39 -5.65 -16.05
C ARG A 374 -6.79 -6.12 -17.46
N ASP A 375 -7.14 -7.39 -17.56
CA ASP A 375 -7.61 -8.01 -18.78
C ASP A 375 -9.00 -7.45 -19.15
N ALA A 376 -9.21 -7.16 -20.43
CA ALA A 376 -10.45 -6.54 -20.90
C ALA A 376 -11.59 -7.56 -21.08
N GLU A 377 -11.27 -8.84 -21.25
CA GLU A 377 -12.26 -9.88 -21.53
C GLU A 377 -12.94 -10.36 -20.24
N ASP A 378 -12.15 -10.65 -19.22
CA ASP A 378 -12.65 -11.20 -17.95
C ASP A 378 -12.53 -10.23 -16.75
N GLY A 379 -11.90 -9.07 -16.94
CA GLY A 379 -11.74 -8.05 -15.91
C GLY A 379 -10.74 -8.41 -14.80
N LYS A 380 -10.04 -9.56 -14.90
CA LYS A 380 -9.06 -10.01 -13.93
C LYS A 380 -7.71 -9.34 -14.14
N PHE A 381 -6.92 -9.27 -13.07
CA PHE A 381 -5.52 -8.88 -13.20
C PHE A 381 -4.70 -10.09 -13.62
N LYS A 382 -3.91 -9.93 -14.68
CA LYS A 382 -2.98 -10.96 -15.20
C LYS A 382 -1.58 -10.38 -15.31
N ILE A 383 -0.57 -11.23 -15.20
CA ILE A 383 0.83 -10.82 -15.38
C ILE A 383 1.15 -10.78 -16.87
N TYR A 384 1.84 -9.73 -17.28
CA TYR A 384 2.37 -9.53 -18.62
C TYR A 384 3.88 -9.34 -18.54
N ARG A 385 4.55 -9.65 -19.65
CA ARG A 385 5.99 -9.50 -19.84
C ARG A 385 6.27 -8.72 -21.11
N CYS A 386 7.25 -7.82 -21.09
CA CYS A 386 7.88 -7.26 -22.28
C CYS A 386 9.41 -7.36 -22.20
N GLU A 387 10.06 -7.26 -23.35
CA GLU A 387 11.51 -7.36 -23.50
C GLU A 387 12.10 -6.01 -23.86
N ARG A 388 13.29 -5.68 -23.38
CA ARG A 388 13.98 -4.47 -23.79
C ARG A 388 14.43 -4.58 -25.25
N THR A 389 13.97 -3.67 -26.10
CA THR A 389 14.44 -3.52 -27.48
C THR A 389 15.71 -2.68 -27.45
N ARG A 390 16.84 -3.34 -27.71
CA ARG A 390 18.23 -2.83 -27.79
C ARG A 390 18.46 -1.33 -27.58
#